data_AF-A0A6N7Z5H8-F1
#
_entry.id   AF-A0A6N7Z5H8-F1
#
_cell.length_a   1.000
_cell.length_b   1.000
_cell.length_c   1.000
_cell.angle_alpha   90.00
_cell.angle_beta   90.00
_cell.angle_gamma   90.00
#
_symmetry.space_group_name_H-M   'P 1'
#
loop_
_entity.id
_entity.type
_entity.pdbx_description
1 polymer ?
#
loop_
_entity_poly.entity_id
_entity_poly.type
_entity_poly.pdbx_seq_one_letter_code
_entity_poly.pdbx_strand_id
1 'polypeptide(L)'
;MKSLAPTLAGMSAEKAARLRGLVVRQLIESTRAADRHFTLLHLFLLPPAGEQTRFRLYEVVEPVDVNAPIRQVVEDVREELTAAGDPRLVADADDRWQRVDPGLRAFYVGTGARFITPHSDTAGTTIMRLADATAVVLSLDAQGRPASLQTSKPVVVDETVYPAIREIEATGEPPFVLIDMFAQLLQVPGEGTEPFRPFG
;
A
#
# COMPACT_ATOMS: atom_id res chain seq x y z
N MET A 1 4.26 11.69 9.90
CA MET A 1 4.11 11.36 8.46
C MET A 1 2.84 12.00 7.89
N LYS A 2 2.76 12.34 6.59
CA LYS A 2 1.54 12.89 5.97
C LYS A 2 0.73 11.78 5.32
N SER A 3 -0.58 11.70 5.61
CA SER A 3 -1.48 10.71 5.01
C SER A 3 -2.16 11.26 3.74
N LEU A 4 -2.38 10.39 2.74
CA LEU A 4 -3.16 10.71 1.55
C LEU A 4 -4.68 10.73 1.82
N ALA A 5 -5.14 10.18 2.96
CA ALA A 5 -6.56 10.03 3.27
C ALA A 5 -7.38 11.34 3.20
N PRO A 6 -6.93 12.48 3.79
CA PRO A 6 -7.67 13.74 3.72
C PRO A 6 -7.82 14.24 2.27
N THR A 7 -6.80 13.98 1.45
CA THR A 7 -6.82 14.35 0.05
C THR A 7 -7.83 13.51 -0.73
N LEU A 8 -7.85 12.19 -0.53
CA LEU A 8 -8.84 11.30 -1.14
C LEU A 8 -10.28 11.66 -0.73
N ALA A 9 -10.49 12.08 0.52
CA ALA A 9 -11.79 12.53 1.01
C ALA A 9 -12.28 13.82 0.34
N GLY A 10 -11.36 14.71 -0.08
CA GLY A 10 -11.69 15.95 -0.80
C GLY A 10 -11.91 15.79 -2.31
N MET A 11 -11.74 14.59 -2.87
CA MET A 11 -11.89 14.33 -4.31
C MET A 11 -13.32 13.97 -4.70
N SER A 12 -13.65 14.20 -5.97
CA SER A 12 -14.81 13.52 -6.57
C SER A 12 -14.59 12.00 -6.57
N ALA A 13 -15.67 11.23 -6.55
CA ALA A 13 -15.61 9.77 -6.56
C ALA A 13 -14.79 9.22 -7.74
N GLU A 14 -14.91 9.85 -8.93
CA GLU A 14 -14.14 9.48 -10.11
C GLU A 14 -12.64 9.74 -9.93
N LYS A 15 -12.25 10.95 -9.46
CA LYS A 15 -10.84 11.27 -9.21
C LYS A 15 -10.23 10.35 -8.17
N ALA A 16 -10.97 10.05 -7.10
CA ALA A 16 -10.53 9.08 -6.10
C ALA A 16 -10.35 7.68 -6.69
N ALA A 17 -11.28 7.20 -7.52
CA ALA A 17 -11.18 5.90 -8.17
C ALA A 17 -9.98 5.80 -9.13
N ARG A 18 -9.68 6.87 -9.87
CA ARG A 18 -8.48 6.97 -10.73
C ARG A 18 -7.19 6.94 -9.91
N LEU A 19 -7.13 7.68 -8.79
CA LEU A 19 -5.96 7.66 -7.91
C LEU A 19 -5.74 6.27 -7.30
N ARG A 20 -6.79 5.60 -6.82
CA ARG A 20 -6.69 4.21 -6.35
C ARG A 20 -6.22 3.26 -7.44
N GLY A 21 -6.67 3.47 -8.69
CA GLY A 21 -6.24 2.69 -9.83
C GLY A 21 -4.75 2.81 -10.14
N LEU A 22 -4.17 4.00 -9.97
CA LEU A 22 -2.71 4.20 -10.07
C LEU A 22 -1.96 3.39 -9.00
N VAL A 23 -2.51 3.33 -7.77
CA VAL A 23 -1.96 2.50 -6.70
C VAL A 23 -2.03 1.02 -7.05
N VAL A 24 -3.18 0.55 -7.54
CA VAL A 24 -3.35 -0.86 -7.99
C VAL A 24 -2.38 -1.21 -9.10
N ARG A 25 -2.13 -0.29 -10.05
CA ARG A 25 -1.15 -0.51 -11.11
C ARG A 25 0.27 -0.67 -10.55
N GLN A 26 0.66 0.15 -9.58
CA GLN A 26 1.95 -0.02 -8.88
C GLN A 26 2.01 -1.37 -8.14
N LEU A 27 0.90 -1.82 -7.54
CA LEU A 27 0.84 -3.14 -6.88
C LEU A 27 1.06 -4.28 -7.87
N ILE A 28 0.50 -4.19 -9.09
CA ILE A 28 0.74 -5.17 -10.15
C ILE A 28 2.22 -5.20 -10.53
N GLU A 29 2.83 -4.04 -10.78
CA GLU A 29 4.24 -3.94 -11.19
C GLU A 29 5.20 -4.44 -10.10
N SER A 30 4.95 -4.07 -8.84
CA SER A 30 5.78 -4.49 -7.69
C SER A 30 5.62 -5.97 -7.34
N THR A 31 4.40 -6.54 -7.45
CA THR A 31 4.18 -7.97 -7.20
C THR A 31 4.92 -8.83 -8.22
N ARG A 32 5.04 -8.40 -9.49
CA ARG A 32 5.83 -9.10 -10.51
C ARG A 32 7.34 -9.12 -10.20
N ALA A 33 7.84 -8.10 -9.53
CA ALA A 33 9.26 -7.91 -9.25
C ALA A 33 9.69 -8.48 -7.90
N ALA A 34 8.75 -9.01 -7.11
CA ALA A 34 9.01 -9.47 -5.77
C ALA A 34 9.70 -10.84 -5.75
N ASP A 35 10.68 -10.99 -4.85
CA ASP A 35 11.54 -12.16 -4.70
C ASP A 35 11.41 -12.84 -3.33
N ARG A 36 10.60 -12.27 -2.41
CA ARG A 36 10.40 -12.75 -1.04
C ARG A 36 9.03 -13.41 -0.85
N HIS A 37 9.01 -14.48 -0.06
CA HIS A 37 7.80 -15.28 0.21
C HIS A 37 6.71 -14.54 0.98
N PHE A 38 7.09 -13.76 1.99
CA PHE A 38 6.18 -12.91 2.74
C PHE A 38 6.83 -11.54 2.95
N THR A 39 6.07 -10.47 2.78
CA THR A 39 6.58 -9.12 2.91
C THR A 39 5.49 -8.17 3.38
N LEU A 40 5.74 -7.46 4.48
CA LEU A 40 4.94 -6.30 4.87
C LEU A 40 5.45 -5.08 4.10
N LEU A 41 4.54 -4.35 3.47
CA LEU A 41 4.87 -3.22 2.60
C LEU A 41 4.05 -1.98 2.94
N HIS A 42 4.68 -0.83 2.78
CA HIS A 42 4.07 0.48 2.95
C HIS A 42 4.24 1.29 1.67
N LEU A 43 3.14 1.83 1.14
CA LEU A 43 3.16 2.61 -0.07
C LEU A 43 3.20 4.10 0.21
N PHE A 44 3.96 4.80 -0.62
CA PHE A 44 4.13 6.24 -0.55
C PHE A 44 3.97 6.86 -1.94
N LEU A 45 3.33 8.03 -1.97
CA LEU A 45 3.17 8.86 -3.17
C LEU A 45 3.97 10.14 -3.00
N LEU A 46 5.07 10.24 -3.74
CA LEU A 46 5.89 11.44 -3.83
C LEU A 46 5.29 12.39 -4.86
N PRO A 47 4.81 13.59 -4.44
CA PRO A 47 4.38 14.60 -5.40
C PRO A 47 5.55 15.11 -6.25
N PRO A 48 5.26 15.60 -7.47
CA PRO A 48 6.27 16.28 -8.29
C PRO A 48 6.91 17.46 -7.53
N ALA A 49 8.17 17.73 -7.83
CA ALA A 49 8.92 18.85 -7.26
C ALA A 49 9.92 19.41 -8.27
N GLY A 50 10.15 20.73 -8.22
CA GLY A 50 11.01 21.42 -9.19
C GLY A 50 10.47 21.27 -10.60
N GLU A 51 11.31 20.83 -11.54
CA GLU A 51 10.97 20.62 -12.95
C GLU A 51 10.22 19.30 -13.23
N GLN A 52 10.07 18.44 -12.22
CA GLN A 52 9.36 17.17 -12.40
C GLN A 52 7.85 17.42 -12.53
N THR A 53 7.21 16.76 -13.49
CA THR A 53 5.77 16.88 -13.74
C THR A 53 4.97 15.65 -13.33
N ARG A 54 5.64 14.57 -12.92
CA ARG A 54 5.02 13.29 -12.58
C ARG A 54 5.21 12.97 -11.10
N PHE A 55 4.18 12.41 -10.49
CA PHE A 55 4.29 11.78 -9.18
C PHE A 55 5.10 10.48 -9.30
N ARG A 56 5.62 10.01 -8.17
CA ARG A 56 6.25 8.69 -8.07
C ARG A 56 5.58 7.91 -6.96
N LEU A 57 5.21 6.66 -7.24
CA LEU A 57 4.83 5.70 -6.23
C LEU A 57 6.05 4.86 -5.89
N TYR A 58 6.27 4.61 -4.61
CA TYR A 58 7.29 3.67 -4.16
C TYR A 58 6.79 2.89 -2.94
N GLU A 59 7.39 1.72 -2.74
CA GLU A 59 7.14 0.87 -1.58
C GLU A 59 8.33 0.89 -0.63
N VAL A 60 8.04 0.76 0.66
CA VAL A 60 9.02 0.45 1.71
C VAL A 60 8.66 -0.92 2.23
N VAL A 61 9.63 -1.83 2.15
CA VAL A 61 9.50 -3.16 2.71
C VAL A 61 9.93 -3.11 4.16
N GLU A 62 9.03 -3.48 5.06
CA GLU A 62 9.31 -3.66 6.48
C GLU A 62 9.74 -5.12 6.71
N PRO A 63 10.92 -5.36 7.33
CA PRO A 63 11.37 -6.70 7.64
C PRO A 63 10.43 -7.33 8.69
N VAL A 64 10.16 -8.61 8.51
CA VAL A 64 9.33 -9.40 9.42
C VAL A 64 9.94 -10.79 9.57
N ASP A 65 9.94 -11.35 10.78
CA ASP A 65 10.34 -12.73 10.96
C ASP A 65 9.22 -13.66 10.44
N VAL A 66 9.45 -14.19 9.24
CA VAL A 66 8.51 -15.09 8.56
C VAL A 66 8.30 -16.42 9.29
N ASN A 67 9.16 -16.77 10.24
CA ASN A 67 9.06 -18.01 11.02
C ASN A 67 8.40 -17.79 12.39
N ALA A 68 8.26 -16.54 12.83
CA ALA A 68 7.60 -16.22 14.08
C ALA A 68 6.07 -16.44 13.97
N PRO A 69 5.38 -16.79 15.07
CA PRO A 69 3.93 -16.81 15.09
C PRO A 69 3.36 -15.44 14.67
N ILE A 70 2.29 -15.42 13.86
CA ILE A 70 1.71 -14.16 13.35
C ILE A 70 1.43 -13.16 14.47
N ARG A 71 0.92 -13.61 15.63
CA ARG A 71 0.66 -12.72 16.77
C ARG A 71 1.92 -12.01 17.27
N GLN A 72 3.08 -12.66 17.23
CA GLN A 72 4.33 -12.03 17.61
C GLN A 72 4.76 -11.00 16.57
N VAL A 73 4.68 -11.35 15.27
CA VAL A 73 4.94 -10.41 14.16
C VAL A 73 4.07 -9.15 14.26
N VAL A 74 2.78 -9.30 14.62
CA VAL A 74 1.86 -8.19 14.87
C VAL A 74 2.42 -7.25 15.94
N GLU A 75 2.84 -7.80 17.07
CA GLU A 75 3.28 -7.03 18.24
C GLU A 75 4.61 -6.32 17.99
N ASP A 76 5.58 -7.02 17.40
CA ASP A 76 6.91 -6.49 17.11
C ASP A 76 6.82 -5.30 16.14
N VAL A 77 6.13 -5.49 15.01
CA VAL A 77 5.92 -4.43 14.00
C VAL A 77 5.14 -3.25 14.60
N ARG A 78 4.16 -3.51 15.47
CA ARG A 78 3.40 -2.44 16.12
C ARG A 78 4.32 -1.58 17.00
N GLU A 79 5.18 -2.21 17.79
CA GLU A 79 6.13 -1.51 18.66
C GLU A 79 7.11 -0.67 17.83
N GLU A 80 7.68 -1.25 16.77
CA GLU A 80 8.59 -0.57 15.87
C GLU A 80 7.94 0.63 15.15
N LEU A 81 6.77 0.44 14.55
CA LEU A 81 6.05 1.53 13.87
C LEU A 81 5.62 2.63 14.83
N THR A 82 5.22 2.29 16.06
CA THR A 82 4.86 3.28 17.09
C THR A 82 6.07 4.10 17.51
N ALA A 83 7.24 3.46 17.66
CA ALA A 83 8.48 4.14 18.00
C ALA A 83 9.01 5.02 16.86
N ALA A 84 8.94 4.52 15.62
CA ALA A 84 9.46 5.22 14.44
C ALA A 84 8.53 6.36 13.96
N GLY A 85 7.21 6.17 14.06
CA GLY A 85 6.19 7.10 13.57
C GLY A 85 6.12 7.25 12.04
N ASP A 86 7.03 6.59 11.31
CA ASP A 86 7.10 6.53 9.85
C ASP A 86 7.78 5.21 9.43
N PRO A 87 7.14 4.35 8.60
CA PRO A 87 7.72 3.08 8.17
C PRO A 87 9.09 3.19 7.50
N ARG A 88 9.42 4.37 6.93
CA ARG A 88 10.74 4.64 6.34
C ARG A 88 11.88 4.67 7.36
N LEU A 89 11.53 4.87 8.63
CA LEU A 89 12.48 5.06 9.74
C LEU A 89 12.57 3.83 10.65
N VAL A 90 11.86 2.75 10.33
CA VAL A 90 12.00 1.45 11.02
C VAL A 90 13.40 0.88 10.77
N ALA A 91 13.98 0.25 11.79
CA ALA A 91 15.30 -0.38 11.69
C ALA A 91 15.26 -1.51 10.65
N ASP A 92 16.33 -1.65 9.86
CA ASP A 92 16.46 -2.66 8.80
C ASP A 92 15.36 -2.62 7.70
N ALA A 93 14.52 -1.58 7.68
CA ALA A 93 13.65 -1.29 6.55
C ALA A 93 14.45 -1.02 5.28
N ASP A 94 13.84 -1.33 4.13
CA ASP A 94 14.43 -1.05 2.82
C ASP A 94 14.87 0.43 2.71
N ASP A 95 16.13 0.69 2.34
CA ASP A 95 16.70 2.04 2.25
C ASP A 95 16.54 2.67 0.85
N ARG A 96 16.03 1.91 -0.13
CA ARG A 96 15.88 2.36 -1.53
C ARG A 96 15.01 3.61 -1.64
N TRP A 97 14.10 3.84 -0.69
CA TRP A 97 13.28 5.06 -0.65
C TRP A 97 14.12 6.32 -0.49
N GLN A 98 15.30 6.28 0.16
CA GLN A 98 16.13 7.48 0.38
C GLN A 98 16.61 8.10 -0.94
N ARG A 99 16.80 7.27 -1.98
CA ARG A 99 17.15 7.75 -3.32
C ARG A 99 15.99 8.45 -4.03
N VAL A 100 14.76 8.16 -3.63
CA VAL A 100 13.53 8.67 -4.26
C VAL A 100 12.96 9.86 -3.48
N ASP A 101 12.91 9.76 -2.16
CA ASP A 101 12.35 10.76 -1.25
C ASP A 101 13.27 11.04 -0.04
N PRO A 102 14.46 11.63 -0.26
CA PRO A 102 15.41 11.93 0.82
C PRO A 102 14.87 12.96 1.82
N GLY A 103 13.86 13.74 1.43
CA GLY A 103 13.26 14.79 2.25
C GLY A 103 11.98 14.36 2.97
N LEU A 104 11.63 13.07 2.95
CA LEU A 104 10.42 12.51 3.57
C LEU A 104 9.11 13.24 3.17
N ARG A 105 9.03 13.71 1.94
CA ARG A 105 7.94 14.56 1.43
C ARG A 105 6.72 13.78 0.96
N ALA A 106 6.87 12.49 0.70
CA ALA A 106 5.81 11.66 0.17
C ALA A 106 4.63 11.51 1.15
N PHE A 107 3.44 11.36 0.57
CA PHE A 107 2.23 11.02 1.29
C PHE A 107 2.13 9.52 1.47
N TYR A 108 1.81 9.07 2.68
CA TYR A 108 1.48 7.69 2.97
C TYR A 108 0.17 7.30 2.29
N VAL A 109 0.22 6.22 1.51
CA VAL A 109 -0.88 5.72 0.68
C VAL A 109 -1.59 4.55 1.34
N GLY A 110 -0.87 3.74 2.10
CA GLY A 110 -1.42 2.59 2.81
C GLY A 110 -0.38 1.51 3.08
N THR A 111 -0.84 0.43 3.69
CA THR A 111 -0.03 -0.74 4.09
C THR A 111 -0.65 -2.01 3.55
N GLY A 112 0.17 -3.01 3.27
CA GLY A 112 -0.25 -4.28 2.74
C GLY A 112 0.71 -5.41 3.05
N ALA A 113 0.29 -6.62 2.74
CA ALA A 113 1.11 -7.82 2.82
C ALA A 113 1.14 -8.50 1.45
N ARG A 114 2.33 -8.94 1.05
CA ARG A 114 2.57 -9.71 -0.18
C ARG A 114 2.94 -11.13 0.19
N PHE A 115 2.36 -12.09 -0.53
CA PHE A 115 2.53 -13.53 -0.37
C PHE A 115 2.94 -14.15 -1.70
N ILE A 116 4.05 -14.90 -1.71
CA ILE A 116 4.50 -15.66 -2.87
C ILE A 116 4.64 -17.13 -2.46
N THR A 117 3.69 -17.94 -2.90
CA THR A 117 3.66 -19.38 -2.62
C THR A 117 4.57 -20.13 -3.60
N PRO A 118 5.59 -20.87 -3.12
CA PRO A 118 6.37 -21.74 -3.98
C PRO A 118 5.47 -22.75 -4.71
N HIS A 119 5.76 -23.03 -5.98
CA HIS A 119 5.06 -24.06 -6.79
C HIS A 119 3.55 -23.83 -6.98
N SER A 120 3.08 -22.59 -6.87
CA SER A 120 1.68 -22.25 -7.20
C SER A 120 1.55 -21.78 -8.64
N ASP A 121 0.32 -21.89 -9.18
CA ASP A 121 -0.05 -21.28 -10.46
C ASP A 121 -0.17 -19.73 -10.38
N THR A 122 0.31 -19.14 -9.28
CA THR A 122 0.25 -17.70 -9.01
C THR A 122 1.66 -17.11 -8.91
N ALA A 123 1.89 -15.94 -9.51
CA ALA A 123 3.12 -15.17 -9.32
C ALA A 123 3.15 -14.41 -7.98
N GLY A 124 2.01 -14.34 -7.28
CA GLY A 124 1.90 -13.77 -5.95
C GLY A 124 0.52 -13.16 -5.68
N THR A 125 0.22 -12.97 -4.40
CA THR A 125 -0.97 -12.27 -3.92
C THR A 125 -0.56 -11.09 -3.05
N THR A 126 -1.12 -9.93 -3.32
CA THR A 126 -0.99 -8.74 -2.47
C THR A 126 -2.34 -8.36 -1.91
N ILE A 127 -2.38 -8.20 -0.59
CA ILE A 127 -3.53 -7.70 0.17
C ILE A 127 -3.13 -6.35 0.73
N MET A 128 -4.01 -5.34 0.65
CA MET A 128 -3.67 -3.99 1.07
C MET A 128 -4.86 -3.22 1.65
N ARG A 129 -4.59 -2.37 2.63
CA ARG A 129 -5.48 -1.31 3.09
C ARG A 129 -4.90 0.05 2.73
N LEU A 130 -5.61 0.77 1.88
CA LEU A 130 -5.30 2.15 1.54
C LEU A 130 -5.67 3.08 2.71
N ALA A 131 -5.03 4.24 2.76
CA ALA A 131 -5.22 5.24 3.80
C ALA A 131 -6.67 5.76 3.88
N ASP A 132 -7.45 5.65 2.79
CA ASP A 132 -8.89 5.97 2.77
C ASP A 132 -9.79 4.78 3.14
N ALA A 133 -9.22 3.76 3.78
CA ALA A 133 -9.86 2.51 4.17
C ALA A 133 -10.29 1.58 3.01
N THR A 134 -9.87 1.85 1.77
CA THR A 134 -10.10 0.91 0.67
C THR A 134 -9.29 -0.37 0.90
N ALA A 135 -9.95 -1.52 0.93
CA ALA A 135 -9.30 -2.82 0.86
C ALA A 135 -9.07 -3.20 -0.60
N VAL A 136 -7.91 -3.80 -0.88
CA VAL A 136 -7.50 -4.31 -2.18
C VAL A 136 -6.96 -5.72 -2.00
N VAL A 137 -7.43 -6.65 -2.83
CA VAL A 137 -6.84 -7.98 -3.00
C VAL A 137 -6.50 -8.15 -4.47
N LEU A 138 -5.23 -8.42 -4.74
CA LEU A 138 -4.70 -8.62 -6.09
C LEU A 138 -3.94 -9.94 -6.13
N SER A 139 -4.31 -10.83 -7.03
CA SER A 139 -3.54 -12.04 -7.32
C SER A 139 -3.09 -12.02 -8.77
N LEU A 140 -1.83 -12.37 -9.01
CA LEU A 140 -1.26 -12.51 -10.34
C LEU A 140 -1.15 -13.99 -10.73
N ASP A 141 -1.48 -14.32 -11.98
CA ASP A 141 -1.21 -15.64 -12.56
C ASP A 141 0.30 -15.88 -12.72
N ALA A 142 0.70 -17.10 -13.06
CA ALA A 142 2.10 -17.46 -13.30
C ALA A 142 2.78 -16.64 -14.43
N GLN A 143 2.03 -15.92 -15.26
CA GLN A 143 2.54 -15.01 -16.29
C GLN A 143 2.60 -13.55 -15.80
N GLY A 144 2.31 -13.30 -14.52
CA GLY A 144 2.29 -11.97 -13.93
C GLY A 144 1.09 -11.12 -14.34
N ARG A 145 0.04 -11.69 -14.92
CA ARG A 145 -1.18 -10.96 -15.28
C ARG A 145 -2.19 -11.00 -14.12
N PRO A 146 -3.02 -9.98 -13.93
CA PRO A 146 -4.06 -10.01 -12.90
C PRO A 146 -5.01 -11.20 -13.12
N ALA A 147 -4.97 -12.18 -12.22
CA ALA A 147 -5.90 -13.30 -12.18
C ALA A 147 -7.17 -12.93 -11.38
N SER A 148 -7.00 -12.13 -10.33
CA SER A 148 -8.08 -11.59 -9.51
C SER A 148 -7.72 -10.18 -9.04
N LEU A 149 -8.70 -9.27 -9.09
CA LEU A 149 -8.64 -7.94 -8.50
C LEU A 149 -9.97 -7.65 -7.81
N GLN A 150 -9.94 -7.59 -6.48
CA GLN A 150 -11.09 -7.25 -5.65
C GLN A 150 -10.80 -5.96 -4.88
N THR A 151 -11.77 -5.06 -4.83
CA THR A 151 -11.63 -3.77 -4.13
C THR A 151 -12.90 -3.42 -3.38
N SER A 152 -12.79 -2.84 -2.19
CA SER A 152 -13.97 -2.43 -1.40
C SER A 152 -14.55 -1.08 -1.80
N LYS A 153 -13.84 -0.32 -2.65
CA LYS A 153 -14.28 0.93 -3.28
C LYS A 153 -13.89 0.89 -4.76
N PRO A 154 -14.61 1.58 -5.66
CA PRO A 154 -14.31 1.54 -7.08
C PRO A 154 -12.90 2.04 -7.38
N VAL A 155 -12.26 1.39 -8.37
CA VAL A 155 -10.95 1.78 -8.91
C VAL A 155 -11.00 1.83 -10.43
N VAL A 156 -10.14 2.65 -11.06
CA VAL A 156 -10.03 2.76 -12.52
C VAL A 156 -8.61 2.41 -12.94
N VAL A 157 -8.42 1.24 -13.56
CA VAL A 157 -7.11 0.77 -14.05
C VAL A 157 -7.15 0.72 -15.57
N ASP A 158 -6.24 1.43 -16.23
CA ASP A 158 -6.16 1.51 -17.70
C ASP A 158 -7.53 1.81 -18.36
N GLU A 159 -8.21 2.84 -17.85
CA GLU A 159 -9.58 3.28 -18.22
C GLU A 159 -10.70 2.25 -18.00
N THR A 160 -10.39 1.08 -17.43
CA THR A 160 -11.38 0.08 -17.03
C THR A 160 -11.83 0.34 -15.60
N VAL A 161 -13.14 0.45 -15.40
CA VAL A 161 -13.75 0.61 -14.07
C VAL A 161 -13.92 -0.76 -13.43
N TYR A 162 -13.29 -0.95 -12.27
CA TYR A 162 -13.51 -2.11 -11.41
C TYR A 162 -14.47 -1.69 -10.29
N PRO A 163 -15.68 -2.30 -10.22
CA PRO A 163 -16.66 -1.93 -9.22
C PRO A 163 -16.23 -2.40 -7.82
N ALA A 164 -16.79 -1.73 -6.81
CA ALA A 164 -16.62 -2.17 -5.42
C ALA A 164 -17.32 -3.51 -5.19
N ILE A 165 -16.62 -4.41 -4.52
CA ILE A 165 -17.19 -5.65 -3.96
C ILE A 165 -17.44 -5.38 -2.48
N ARG A 166 -18.69 -5.56 -2.06
CA ARG A 166 -19.16 -5.16 -0.72
C ARG A 166 -18.54 -6.01 0.40
N GLU A 167 -18.23 -7.25 0.11
CA GLU A 167 -17.66 -8.22 1.04
C GLU A 167 -16.41 -8.82 0.43
N ILE A 168 -15.26 -8.56 1.05
CA ILE A 168 -14.02 -9.27 0.74
C ILE A 168 -13.91 -10.37 1.80
N GLU A 169 -13.99 -11.63 1.37
CA GLU A 169 -14.09 -12.81 2.25
C GLU A 169 -12.99 -12.85 3.31
N ALA A 170 -11.81 -12.33 3.00
CA ALA A 170 -10.63 -12.37 3.85
C ALA A 170 -10.55 -11.26 4.93
N THR A 171 -11.56 -10.39 5.08
CA THR A 171 -11.50 -9.26 6.04
C THR A 171 -11.34 -9.65 7.51
N GLY A 172 -11.61 -10.91 7.88
CA GLY A 172 -11.38 -11.45 9.23
C GLY A 172 -10.09 -12.28 9.39
N GLU A 173 -9.27 -12.42 8.35
CA GLU A 173 -8.08 -13.28 8.37
C GLU A 173 -6.84 -12.58 8.94
N PRO A 174 -5.84 -13.32 9.45
CA PRO A 174 -4.67 -12.74 10.10
C PRO A 174 -3.91 -11.68 9.26
N PRO A 175 -3.72 -11.85 7.93
CA PRO A 175 -3.15 -10.80 7.08
C PRO A 175 -3.95 -9.48 7.08
N PHE A 176 -5.28 -9.56 7.02
CA PHE A 176 -6.13 -8.38 7.05
C PHE A 176 -6.14 -7.72 8.43
N VAL A 177 -6.14 -8.51 9.50
CA VAL A 177 -6.05 -7.99 10.87
C VAL A 177 -4.74 -7.22 11.08
N LEU A 178 -3.61 -7.79 10.63
CA LEU A 178 -2.29 -7.13 10.62
C LEU A 178 -2.37 -5.77 9.89
N ILE A 179 -2.81 -5.82 8.63
CA ILE A 179 -2.91 -4.66 7.74
C ILE A 179 -3.82 -3.58 8.33
N ASP A 180 -4.99 -3.95 8.87
CA ASP A 180 -5.96 -3.00 9.42
C ASP A 180 -5.43 -2.35 10.70
N MET A 181 -4.73 -3.12 11.55
CA MET A 181 -4.09 -2.58 12.73
C MET A 181 -3.03 -1.54 12.36
N PHE A 182 -2.13 -1.85 11.40
CA PHE A 182 -1.11 -0.90 10.96
C PHE A 182 -1.70 0.32 10.25
N ALA A 183 -2.74 0.12 9.43
CA ALA A 183 -3.44 1.21 8.77
C ALA A 183 -4.03 2.19 9.79
N GLN A 184 -4.59 1.69 10.90
CA GLN A 184 -5.12 2.52 11.98
C GLN A 184 -4.01 3.30 12.71
N LEU A 185 -2.90 2.64 13.05
CA LEU A 185 -1.76 3.27 13.73
C LEU A 185 -1.17 4.43 12.92
N LEU A 186 -1.12 4.28 11.60
CA LEU A 186 -0.48 5.24 10.68
C LEU A 186 -1.43 6.33 10.18
N GLN A 187 -2.72 6.30 10.56
CA GLN A 187 -3.74 7.27 10.11
C GLN A 187 -3.82 8.55 10.96
N VAL A 188 -3.01 8.71 12.03
CA VAL A 188 -3.05 9.91 12.88
C VAL A 188 -2.57 11.15 12.10
N PRO A 189 -3.44 12.14 11.84
CA PRO A 189 -3.07 13.29 11.02
C PRO A 189 -2.17 14.27 11.78
N GLY A 190 -1.07 14.69 11.15
CA GLY A 190 -0.43 15.96 11.49
C GLY A 190 -1.10 17.10 10.72
N GLU A 191 -1.49 18.17 11.40
CA GLU A 191 -2.09 19.36 10.81
C GLU A 191 -1.15 20.08 9.82
N GLY A 192 -1.74 20.71 8.80
CA GLY A 192 -1.08 21.78 8.04
C GLY A 192 -0.30 21.34 6.80
N THR A 193 -0.98 20.92 5.74
CA THR A 193 -0.45 21.09 4.38
C THR A 193 -1.57 21.25 3.36
N GLU A 194 -1.30 22.00 2.28
CA GLU A 194 -2.23 22.12 1.16
C GLU A 194 -2.62 20.73 0.61
N PRO A 195 -3.89 20.54 0.22
CA PRO A 195 -4.38 19.26 -0.27
C PRO A 195 -3.65 18.85 -1.56
N PHE A 196 -3.20 17.59 -1.61
CA PHE A 196 -2.51 17.05 -2.78
C PHE A 196 -3.46 17.02 -4.00
N ARG A 197 -2.96 17.43 -5.18
CA ARG A 197 -3.74 17.45 -6.43
C ARG A 197 -3.09 16.55 -7.49
N PRO A 198 -3.52 15.28 -7.63
CA PRO A 198 -2.95 14.35 -8.60
C PRO A 198 -3.29 14.67 -10.07
N PHE A 199 -4.33 15.46 -10.34
CA PHE A 199 -4.88 15.65 -11.69
C PHE A 199 -5.02 17.12 -12.13
N GLY A 200 -4.39 18.07 -11.43
CA GLY A 200 -4.64 19.51 -11.62
C GLY A 200 -5.89 20.00 -10.89
#